data_AF-A0A349VYF5-F1
#
_entry.id   AF-A0A349VYF5-F1
#
_cell.length_a   1.000
_cell.length_b   1.000
_cell.length_c   1.000
_cell.angle_alpha   90.00
_cell.angle_beta   90.00
_cell.angle_gamma   90.00
#
_symmetry.space_group_name_H-M   'P 1'
#
loop_
_entity.id
_entity.type
_entity.pdbx_description
1 polymer ?
#
loop_
_entity_poly.entity_id
_entity_poly.type
_entity_poly.pdbx_seq_one_letter_code
_entity_poly.pdbx_strand_id
1 'polypeptide(L)'
;NFRGQHSLKRDEEGRERCTACGLCALSCPAEAITMTAAERKKGEENLYREEKYASVYEINMLRCIFCGLCEEACPKEAIYLDGPHVTADYLRKDFIYGKDKLVEPTFDITKLKS
;
A
#
# COMPACT_ATOMS: atom_id res chain seq x y z
N ASN A 1 -18.27 6.89 -6.52
CA ASN A 1 -17.07 6.08 -6.27
C ASN A 1 -17.23 5.29 -4.99
N PHE A 2 -17.05 3.98 -5.06
CA PHE A 2 -16.91 3.12 -3.89
C PHE A 2 -15.52 3.31 -3.29
N ARG A 3 -15.39 3.19 -1.96
CA ARG A 3 -14.12 3.26 -1.23
C ARG A 3 -14.01 2.05 -0.33
N GLY A 4 -13.23 1.07 -0.75
CA GLY A 4 -13.03 -0.21 -0.07
C GLY A 4 -11.73 -0.28 0.72
N GLN A 5 -11.26 -1.50 0.90
CA GLN A 5 -9.94 -1.79 1.44
C GLN A 5 -8.86 -1.14 0.58
N HIS A 6 -7.81 -0.66 1.24
CA HIS A 6 -6.69 -0.02 0.58
C HIS A 6 -5.84 -1.08 -0.16
N SER A 7 -5.37 -0.74 -1.36
CA SER A 7 -4.40 -1.53 -2.10
C SER A 7 -3.18 -0.69 -2.45
N LEU A 8 -2.00 -1.28 -2.32
CA LEU A 8 -0.73 -0.70 -2.73
C LEU A 8 -0.30 -1.30 -4.07
N LYS A 9 -0.18 -0.45 -5.09
CA LYS A 9 -0.03 -0.86 -6.48
C LYS A 9 1.40 -1.19 -6.86
N ARG A 10 1.52 -2.09 -7.83
CA ARG A 10 2.75 -2.36 -8.58
C ARG A 10 2.74 -1.66 -9.94
N ASP A 11 3.92 -1.43 -10.52
CA ASP A 11 4.06 -0.98 -11.91
C ASP A 11 4.00 -2.16 -12.89
N GLU A 12 4.18 -1.85 -14.17
CA GLU A 12 4.10 -2.84 -15.26
C GLU A 12 5.18 -3.93 -15.16
N GLU A 13 6.30 -3.64 -14.49
CA GLU A 13 7.37 -4.60 -14.22
C GLU A 13 7.20 -5.33 -12.88
N GLY A 14 6.10 -5.11 -12.16
CA GLY A 14 5.81 -5.76 -10.89
C GLY A 14 6.52 -5.16 -9.69
N ARG A 15 7.14 -3.98 -9.82
CA ARG A 15 7.81 -3.26 -8.72
C ARG A 15 6.79 -2.42 -7.96
N GLU A 16 6.98 -2.24 -6.67
CA GLU A 16 6.12 -1.34 -5.90
C GLU A 16 6.20 0.10 -6.42
N ARG A 17 5.05 0.75 -6.61
CA ARG A 17 4.99 2.17 -7.02
C ARG A 17 5.33 3.13 -5.88
N CYS A 18 5.20 2.70 -4.63
CA CYS A 18 5.40 3.55 -3.47
C CYS A 18 6.86 3.98 -3.35
N THR A 19 7.09 5.29 -3.20
CA THR A 19 8.43 5.89 -3.10
C THR A 19 8.79 6.35 -1.69
N ALA A 20 7.97 5.97 -0.69
CA ALA A 20 8.10 6.40 0.69
C ALA A 20 8.12 7.93 0.93
N CYS A 21 7.39 8.70 0.10
CA CYS A 21 7.31 10.17 0.26
C CYS A 21 6.52 10.63 1.50
N GLY A 22 5.70 9.76 2.11
CA GLY A 22 4.95 10.07 3.35
C GLY A 22 3.71 10.94 3.19
N LEU A 23 3.40 11.43 1.98
CA LEU A 23 2.25 12.33 1.76
C LEU A 23 0.90 11.70 2.12
N CYS A 24 0.73 10.41 1.90
CA CYS A 24 -0.47 9.67 2.30
C CYS A 24 -0.66 9.62 3.83
N ALA A 25 0.43 9.52 4.59
CA ALA A 25 0.37 9.55 6.05
C ALA A 25 0.08 10.97 6.55
N LEU A 26 0.73 11.97 5.94
CA LEU A 26 0.50 13.39 6.24
C LEU A 26 -0.94 13.83 5.92
N SER A 27 -1.52 13.35 4.82
CA SER A 27 -2.88 13.70 4.41
C SER A 27 -3.96 12.96 5.19
N CYS A 28 -3.61 11.96 6.00
CA CYS A 28 -4.59 11.14 6.72
C CYS A 28 -5.14 11.88 7.95
N PRO A 29 -6.40 12.34 7.95
CA PRO A 29 -6.95 13.13 9.05
C PRO A 29 -7.13 12.32 10.34
N ALA A 30 -7.19 10.99 10.24
CA ALA A 30 -7.34 10.08 11.38
C ALA A 30 -6.00 9.52 11.89
N GLU A 31 -4.88 9.92 11.25
CA GLU A 31 -3.53 9.41 11.53
C GLU A 31 -3.50 7.87 11.53
N ALA A 32 -4.17 7.26 10.55
CA ALA A 32 -4.31 5.80 10.46
C ALA A 32 -3.11 5.13 9.80
N ILE A 33 -2.23 5.88 9.12
CA ILE A 33 -1.13 5.34 8.32
C ILE A 33 0.19 5.55 9.05
N THR A 34 0.95 4.48 9.24
CA THR A 34 2.34 4.50 9.72
C THR A 34 3.26 4.04 8.60
N MET A 35 4.31 4.82 8.31
CA MET A 35 5.24 4.52 7.22
C MET A 35 6.68 4.81 7.65
N THR A 36 7.60 3.89 7.34
CA THR A 36 9.04 4.08 7.51
C THR A 36 9.73 3.88 6.16
N ALA A 37 10.57 4.82 5.78
CA ALA A 37 11.37 4.75 4.56
C ALA A 37 12.66 3.96 4.79
N ALA A 38 13.10 3.22 3.79
CA ALA A 38 14.43 2.62 3.72
C ALA A 38 15.02 2.78 2.32
N GLU A 39 16.34 2.64 2.23
CA GLU A 39 17.06 2.59 0.96
C GLU A 39 17.05 1.17 0.41
N ARG A 40 16.75 1.06 -0.88
CA ARG A 40 16.77 -0.19 -1.63
C ARG A 40 18.20 -0.71 -1.75
N LYS A 41 18.39 -2.02 -1.62
CA LYS A 41 19.70 -2.65 -1.81
C LYS A 41 19.98 -2.90 -3.30
N LYS A 42 21.26 -2.99 -3.64
CA LYS A 42 21.69 -3.43 -4.97
C LYS A 42 21.14 -4.84 -5.26
N GLY A 43 20.48 -5.03 -6.40
CA GLY A 43 19.84 -6.29 -6.78
C GLY A 43 18.33 -6.35 -6.48
N GLU A 44 17.75 -5.34 -5.83
CA GLU A 44 16.31 -5.24 -5.56
C GLU A 44 15.58 -4.33 -6.56
N GLU A 45 16.20 -3.97 -7.69
CA GLU A 45 15.62 -3.11 -8.74
C GLU A 45 14.30 -3.67 -9.29
N ASN A 46 14.12 -4.99 -9.20
CA ASN A 46 12.91 -5.71 -9.61
C ASN A 46 11.79 -5.70 -8.54
N LEU A 47 12.08 -5.23 -7.32
CA LEU A 47 11.09 -5.14 -6.24
C LEU A 47 10.57 -3.72 -6.04
N TYR A 48 11.45 -2.72 -6.18
CA TYR A 48 11.11 -1.32 -5.96
C TYR A 48 11.62 -0.45 -7.11
N ARG A 49 10.74 0.42 -7.60
CA ARG A 49 11.02 1.29 -8.75
C ARG A 49 12.10 2.33 -8.47
N GLU A 50 12.13 2.88 -7.26
CA GLU A 50 13.03 3.98 -6.86
C GLU A 50 14.11 3.51 -5.86
N GLU A 51 15.08 4.37 -5.57
CA GLU A 51 16.11 4.10 -4.55
C GLU A 51 15.55 4.04 -3.12
N LYS A 52 14.40 4.67 -2.86
CA LYS A 52 13.71 4.63 -1.58
C LYS A 52 12.39 3.88 -1.69
N TYR A 53 12.09 3.09 -0.67
CA TYR A 53 10.85 2.34 -0.57
C TYR A 53 10.32 2.35 0.87
N ALA A 54 9.05 1.99 1.04
CA ALA A 54 8.46 1.87 2.36
C ALA A 54 8.83 0.50 2.95
N SER A 55 9.74 0.47 3.93
CA SER A 55 10.09 -0.75 4.67
C SER A 55 8.96 -1.16 5.60
N VAL A 56 8.29 -0.18 6.19
CA VAL A 56 7.03 -0.34 6.93
C VAL A 56 5.99 0.51 6.23
N TYR A 57 4.84 -0.10 5.94
CA TYR A 57 3.64 0.61 5.54
C TYR A 57 2.45 -0.11 6.17
N GLU A 58 1.85 0.52 7.17
CA GLU A 58 0.76 -0.05 7.94
C GLU A 58 -0.43 0.90 7.96
N ILE A 59 -1.63 0.35 7.87
CA ILE A 59 -2.89 1.08 8.03
C ILE A 59 -3.67 0.46 9.18
N ASN A 60 -3.99 1.27 10.18
CA ASN A 60 -4.91 0.90 11.25
C ASN A 60 -6.36 1.07 10.78
N MET A 61 -7.00 -0.04 10.41
CA MET A 61 -8.36 -0.05 9.87
C MET A 61 -9.42 0.35 10.90
N LEU A 62 -9.12 0.31 12.21
CA LEU A 62 -10.00 0.81 13.26
C LEU A 62 -9.96 2.34 13.42
N ARG A 63 -8.93 3.00 12.88
CA ARG A 63 -8.82 4.46 12.84
C ARG A 63 -9.23 5.04 11.50
N CYS A 64 -9.02 4.30 10.42
CA CYS A 64 -9.32 4.77 9.08
C CYS A 64 -10.80 5.11 8.91
N ILE A 65 -11.09 6.30 8.36
CA ILE A 65 -12.45 6.78 8.07
C ILE A 65 -12.82 6.67 6.58
N PHE A 66 -12.00 5.98 5.78
CA PHE A 66 -12.23 5.73 4.34
C PHE A 66 -12.53 6.99 3.51
N CYS A 67 -11.85 8.10 3.85
CA CYS A 67 -12.07 9.40 3.20
C CYS A 67 -11.42 9.56 1.82
N GLY A 68 -10.50 8.68 1.42
CA GLY A 68 -9.84 8.72 0.10
C GLY A 68 -8.71 9.76 -0.06
N LEU A 69 -8.42 10.58 0.97
CA LEU A 69 -7.38 11.62 0.86
C LEU A 69 -5.97 11.07 0.65
N CYS A 70 -5.69 9.83 1.08
CA CYS A 70 -4.40 9.20 0.83
C CYS A 70 -4.21 8.80 -0.65
N GLU A 71 -5.30 8.43 -1.34
CA GLU A 71 -5.32 8.14 -2.78
C GLU A 71 -5.10 9.42 -3.59
N GLU A 72 -5.86 10.47 -3.28
CA GLU A 72 -5.72 11.78 -3.96
C GLU A 72 -4.36 12.44 -3.71
N ALA A 73 -3.79 12.28 -2.52
CA ALA A 73 -2.50 12.86 -2.17
C ALA A 73 -1.30 12.11 -2.76
N CYS A 74 -1.48 10.92 -3.33
CA CYS A 74 -0.36 10.09 -3.76
C CYS A 74 0.15 10.54 -5.15
N PRO A 75 1.35 11.17 -5.26
CA PRO A 75 1.85 11.69 -6.54
C PRO A 75 2.33 10.58 -7.49
N LYS A 76 2.37 9.34 -7.02
CA LYS A 76 2.85 8.17 -7.75
C LYS A 76 1.78 7.12 -7.94
N GLU A 77 0.52 7.45 -7.60
CA GLU A 77 -0.61 6.56 -7.83
C GLU A 77 -0.34 5.16 -7.25
N ALA A 78 0.19 5.14 -6.02
CA ALA A 78 0.67 3.95 -5.36
C ALA A 78 -0.33 3.36 -4.37
N ILE A 79 -1.36 4.11 -3.96
CA ILE A 79 -2.40 3.68 -3.04
C ILE A 79 -3.78 4.02 -3.60
N TYR A 80 -4.71 3.07 -3.54
CA TYR A 80 -6.11 3.23 -3.96
C TYR A 80 -7.05 2.60 -2.92
N LEU A 81 -8.30 3.07 -2.86
CA LEU A 81 -9.38 2.46 -2.06
C LEU A 81 -10.31 1.63 -2.95
N ASP A 82 -9.75 0.72 -3.74
CA ASP A 82 -10.44 -0.09 -4.75
C ASP A 82 -10.58 -1.57 -4.39
N GLY A 83 -10.06 -1.98 -3.23
CA GLY A 83 -10.13 -3.35 -2.75
C GLY A 83 -11.53 -3.77 -2.29
N PRO A 84 -11.70 -5.02 -1.85
CA PRO A 84 -12.97 -5.49 -1.27
C PRO A 84 -13.31 -4.74 0.02
N HIS A 85 -14.48 -5.03 0.60
CA HIS A 85 -14.79 -4.55 1.94
C HIS A 85 -13.84 -5.15 2.98
N VAL A 86 -13.48 -4.37 4.00
CA VAL A 86 -12.67 -4.86 5.12
C VAL A 86 -13.45 -5.93 5.87
N THR A 87 -12.82 -7.08 6.09
CA THR A 87 -13.41 -8.22 6.79
C THR A 87 -13.53 -7.95 8.29
N ALA A 88 -14.57 -8.51 8.91
CA ALA A 88 -14.72 -8.46 10.36
C ALA A 88 -13.79 -9.50 11.01
N ASP A 89 -13.05 -9.06 12.03
CA ASP A 89 -12.19 -9.87 12.87
C ASP A 89 -12.43 -9.57 14.36
N TYR A 90 -11.94 -10.43 15.24
CA TYR A 90 -12.20 -10.32 16.68
C TYR A 90 -11.12 -9.56 17.45
N LEU A 91 -9.87 -9.59 16.99
CA LEU A 91 -8.74 -8.99 17.72
C LEU A 91 -8.31 -7.69 17.05
N ARG A 92 -8.01 -6.67 17.85
CA ARG A 92 -7.53 -5.36 17.36
C ARG A 92 -6.34 -5.47 16.42
N LYS A 93 -5.41 -6.40 16.70
CA LYS A 93 -4.19 -6.60 15.90
C LYS A 93 -4.51 -7.03 14.46
N ASP A 94 -5.64 -7.70 14.23
CA ASP A 94 -5.98 -8.24 12.92
C ASP A 94 -6.39 -7.12 11.95
N PHE A 95 -6.79 -5.97 12.50
CA PHE A 95 -7.12 -4.73 11.77
C PHE A 95 -5.92 -3.81 11.52
N ILE A 96 -4.70 -4.21 11.88
CA ILE A 96 -3.48 -3.51 11.47
C ILE A 96 -2.98 -4.18 10.20
N TYR A 97 -3.16 -3.51 9.07
CA TYR A 97 -2.86 -4.09 7.77
C TYR A 97 -1.48 -3.61 7.34
N GLY A 98 -0.53 -4.54 7.26
CA GLY A 98 0.79 -4.29 6.73
C GLY A 98 0.88 -4.49 5.23
N LYS A 99 2.09 -4.38 4.70
CA LYS A 99 2.39 -4.59 3.28
C LYS A 99 1.98 -5.96 2.77
N ASP A 100 1.97 -6.97 3.64
CA ASP A 100 1.50 -8.33 3.35
C ASP A 100 0.02 -8.40 2.93
N LYS A 101 -0.82 -7.50 3.47
CA LYS A 101 -2.26 -7.41 3.13
C LYS A 101 -2.57 -6.31 2.11
N LEU A 102 -1.69 -5.31 2.01
CA LEU A 102 -1.93 -4.11 1.20
C LEU A 102 -1.32 -4.21 -0.19
N VAL A 103 -0.11 -4.76 -0.33
CA VAL A 103 0.59 -4.78 -1.61
C VAL A 103 -0.02 -5.82 -2.54
N GLU A 104 -0.27 -5.42 -3.77
CA GLU A 104 -0.80 -6.32 -4.78
C GLU A 104 0.09 -7.57 -4.93
N PRO A 105 -0.53 -8.75 -5.08
CA PRO A 105 0.21 -9.97 -5.33
C PRO A 105 0.98 -9.86 -6.66
N THR A 106 2.17 -10.42 -6.71
CA THR A 106 2.94 -10.51 -7.95
C THR A 106 2.23 -11.51 -8.88
N PHE A 107 1.65 -11.02 -9.98
CA PHE A 107 1.13 -11.89 -11.03
C PHE A 107 2.29 -12.43 -11.84
N ASP A 108 2.60 -13.71 -11.65
CA ASP A 108 3.56 -14.41 -12.48
C ASP A 108 2.93 -14.69 -13.85
N ILE A 109 3.14 -13.77 -14.80
CA ILE A 109 2.64 -13.87 -16.17
C ILE A 109 3.11 -15.13 -16.90
N THR A 110 4.17 -15.81 -16.43
CA THR A 110 4.58 -17.09 -17.00
C THR A 110 3.55 -18.20 -16.75
N LYS A 111 2.73 -18.10 -15.70
CA LYS A 111 1.66 -19.06 -15.39
C LYS A 111 0.36 -18.83 -16.19
N LEU A 112 0.23 -17.70 -16.87
CA LEU A 112 -0.93 -17.37 -17.71
C LEU A 112 -0.74 -17.79 -19.19
N LYS A 113 0.49 -18.16 -19.58
CA LYS A 113 0.83 -18.60 -20.95
C LYS A 113 1.09 -20.12 -21.05
N SER A 114 0.85 -20.87 -19.99
CA SER A 114 0.80 -22.34 -19.99
C SER A 114 -0.64 -22.83 -20.09
#